data_AF-A0A520Q8R2-F1
#
_entry.id   AF-A0A520Q8R2-F1
#
_cell.length_a   1.000
_cell.length_b   1.000
_cell.length_c   1.000
_cell.angle_alpha   90.00
_cell.angle_beta   90.00
_cell.angle_gamma   90.00
#
_symmetry.space_group_name_H-M   'P 1'
#
loop_
_entity.id
_entity.type
_entity.pdbx_description
1 polymer ?
#
loop_
_entity_poly.entity_id
_entity_poly.type
_entity_poly.pdbx_seq_one_letter_code
_entity_poly.pdbx_strand_id
1 'polypeptide(L)'
;MGHLRGLVFLNLFFGLANVLSICLVPALMMNGRDDGVLDEFSTLAITPLMLLLGVAHLYIARQMHRRTTRLPQTLLAVLYLAAFPVGTIFGAYALWVIWSNDESAEAFS
;
A
#
# COMPACT_ATOMS: atom_id res chain seq x y z
N MET A 1 11.16 11.04 14.98
CA MET A 1 10.99 9.61 15.36
C MET A 1 9.52 9.13 15.44
N GLY A 2 8.58 9.87 16.06
CA GLY A 2 7.18 9.43 16.18
C GLY A 2 6.44 9.20 14.85
N HIS A 3 6.60 10.12 13.89
CA HIS A 3 5.95 10.03 12.58
C HIS A 3 6.45 8.87 11.71
N LEU A 4 7.74 8.52 11.81
CA LEU A 4 8.31 7.35 11.13
C LEU A 4 7.71 6.05 11.69
N ARG A 5 7.58 5.92 13.01
CA ARG A 5 6.88 4.78 13.63
C ARG A 5 5.41 4.72 13.20
N GLY A 6 4.74 5.86 13.12
CA GLY A 6 3.39 5.96 12.59
C GLY A 6 3.29 5.52 11.13
N LEU A 7 4.25 5.91 10.28
CA LEU A 7 4.31 5.50 8.88
C LEU A 7 4.57 3.99 8.74
N VAL A 8 5.41 3.39 9.58
CA VAL A 8 5.59 1.92 9.64
C VAL A 8 4.29 1.23 10.01
N PHE A 9 3.59 1.72 11.06
CA PHE A 9 2.32 1.16 11.48
C PHE A 9 1.25 1.25 10.38
N LEU A 10 1.13 2.40 9.72
CA LEU A 10 0.19 2.58 8.61
C LEU A 10 0.53 1.65 7.44
N ASN A 11 1.82 1.49 7.11
CA ASN A 11 2.23 0.54 6.09
C ASN A 11 1.86 -0.91 6.48
N LEU A 12 2.08 -1.32 7.73
CA LEU A 12 1.65 -2.64 8.19
C LEU A 12 0.13 -2.82 8.12
N PHE A 13 -0.63 -1.81 8.56
CA PHE A 13 -2.08 -1.83 8.56
C PHE A 13 -2.64 -1.95 7.13
N PHE A 14 -2.24 -1.08 6.20
CA PHE A 14 -2.69 -1.13 4.81
C PHE A 14 -2.17 -2.38 4.09
N GLY A 15 -0.96 -2.84 4.41
CA GLY A 15 -0.41 -4.08 3.89
C GLY A 15 -1.27 -5.29 4.26
N LEU A 16 -1.57 -5.44 5.56
CA LEU A 16 -2.43 -6.50 6.07
C LEU A 16 -3.85 -6.39 5.53
N ALA A 17 -4.43 -5.18 5.51
CA ALA A 17 -5.77 -4.96 4.98
C ALA A 17 -5.88 -5.41 3.53
N ASN A 18 -4.93 -5.02 2.67
CA ASN A 18 -4.90 -5.40 1.26
C ASN A 18 -4.75 -6.92 1.05
N VAL A 19 -3.89 -7.57 1.84
CA VAL A 19 -3.73 -9.03 1.78
C VAL A 19 -4.99 -9.74 2.24
N LEU A 20 -5.63 -9.28 3.33
CA LEU A 20 -6.86 -9.88 3.84
C LEU A 20 -8.05 -9.65 2.89
N SER A 21 -8.08 -8.53 2.17
CA SER A 21 -9.12 -8.27 1.17
C SER A 21 -9.11 -9.26 0.00
N ILE A 22 -8.01 -10.00 -0.23
CA ILE A 22 -7.99 -11.09 -1.23
C ILE A 22 -8.95 -12.22 -0.85
N CYS A 23 -9.21 -12.44 0.44
CA CYS A 23 -10.20 -13.42 0.87
C CYS A 23 -11.63 -12.86 0.82
N LEU A 24 -11.78 -11.55 1.05
CA LEU A 24 -13.08 -10.91 1.20
C LEU A 24 -13.68 -10.46 -0.15
N VAL A 25 -12.90 -9.80 -1.01
CA VAL A 25 -13.37 -9.17 -2.26
C VAL A 25 -13.89 -10.21 -3.25
N PRO A 26 -13.17 -11.32 -3.55
CA PRO A 26 -13.70 -12.37 -4.41
C PRO A 26 -14.94 -13.04 -3.82
N ALA A 27 -14.97 -13.27 -2.50
CA ALA A 27 -16.12 -13.89 -1.84
C ALA A 27 -17.38 -12.99 -1.87
N LEU A 28 -17.21 -11.66 -1.82
CA LEU A 28 -18.31 -10.71 -1.96
C LEU A 28 -18.80 -10.61 -3.41
N MET A 29 -17.88 -10.66 -4.40
CA MET A 29 -18.23 -10.65 -5.82
C MET A 29 -19.00 -11.91 -6.23
N MET A 30 -18.53 -13.08 -5.79
CA MET A 30 -19.18 -14.38 -6.06
C MET A 30 -20.59 -14.53 -5.46
N ASN A 31 -20.90 -13.84 -4.35
CA ASN A 31 -22.24 -13.86 -3.75
C ASN A 31 -23.21 -12.86 -4.42
N GLY A 32 -22.73 -12.03 -5.35
CA GLY A 32 -23.41 -10.82 -5.79
C GLY A 32 -24.31 -10.92 -7.04
N ARG A 33 -24.00 -11.71 -8.09
CA ARG A 33 -24.79 -11.70 -9.34
C ARG A 33 -24.42 -12.73 -10.43
N ASP A 34 -25.38 -12.95 -11.33
CA ASP A 34 -25.51 -13.98 -12.40
C ASP A 34 -24.74 -13.75 -13.75
N ASP A 35 -23.81 -12.79 -13.88
CA ASP A 35 -23.24 -12.44 -15.20
C ASP A 35 -21.75 -12.84 -15.37
N GLY A 36 -21.52 -14.09 -15.79
CA GLY A 36 -20.26 -14.84 -15.63
C GLY A 36 -19.13 -14.68 -16.66
N VAL A 37 -18.70 -13.47 -17.04
CA VAL A 37 -17.40 -13.31 -17.75
C VAL A 37 -16.66 -12.02 -17.34
N LEU A 38 -17.34 -10.87 -17.33
CA LEU A 38 -16.71 -9.59 -16.96
C LEU A 38 -16.32 -9.55 -15.46
N ASP A 39 -17.09 -10.23 -14.62
CA ASP A 39 -16.82 -10.34 -13.18
C ASP A 39 -15.56 -11.18 -12.90
N GLU A 40 -15.37 -12.27 -13.64
CA GLU A 40 -14.19 -13.13 -13.53
C GLU A 40 -12.92 -12.38 -13.92
N PHE A 41 -12.90 -11.66 -15.06
CA PHE A 41 -11.75 -10.87 -15.48
C PHE A 41 -11.42 -9.75 -14.48
N SER A 42 -12.44 -9.09 -13.93
CA SER A 42 -12.24 -8.03 -12.94
C SER A 42 -11.66 -8.58 -11.64
N THR A 43 -12.17 -9.73 -11.16
CA THR A 43 -11.65 -10.43 -9.98
C THR A 43 -10.21 -10.88 -10.19
N LEU A 44 -9.91 -11.44 -11.37
CA LEU A 44 -8.58 -11.92 -11.74
C LEU A 44 -7.56 -10.77 -11.90
N ALA A 45 -8.01 -9.56 -12.24
CA ALA A 45 -7.16 -8.36 -12.32
C ALA A 45 -6.98 -7.66 -10.96
N ILE A 46 -8.05 -7.51 -10.18
CA ILE A 46 -8.07 -6.76 -8.91
C ILE A 46 -7.31 -7.53 -7.82
N THR A 47 -7.50 -8.84 -7.73
CA THR A 47 -6.91 -9.67 -6.68
C THR A 47 -5.37 -9.63 -6.66
N PRO A 48 -4.65 -9.88 -7.78
CA PRO A 48 -3.20 -9.78 -7.79
C PRO A 48 -2.71 -8.35 -7.59
N LEU A 49 -3.46 -7.33 -8.04
CA LEU A 49 -3.11 -5.94 -7.79
C LEU A 49 -3.16 -5.60 -6.29
N MET A 50 -4.23 -6.02 -5.60
CA MET A 50 -4.35 -5.88 -4.14
C MET A 50 -3.24 -6.63 -3.42
N LEU A 51 -2.91 -7.84 -3.85
CA LEU A 51 -1.79 -8.60 -3.29
C LEU A 51 -0.46 -7.86 -3.47
N LEU A 52 -0.17 -7.38 -4.67
CA LEU A 52 1.07 -6.66 -4.97
C LEU A 52 1.18 -5.38 -4.13
N LEU A 53 0.11 -4.60 -4.01
CA LEU A 53 0.08 -3.41 -3.17
C LEU A 53 0.25 -3.75 -1.69
N GLY A 54 -0.40 -4.81 -1.21
CA GLY A 54 -0.26 -5.30 0.15
C GLY A 54 1.17 -5.74 0.47
N VAL A 55 1.78 -6.53 -0.41
CA VAL A 55 3.18 -6.97 -0.30
C VAL A 55 4.14 -5.78 -0.34
N ALA A 56 3.90 -4.78 -1.21
CA ALA A 56 4.73 -3.58 -1.28
C ALA A 56 4.72 -2.79 0.04
N HIS A 57 3.56 -2.64 0.67
CA HIS A 57 3.43 -2.01 1.99
C HIS A 57 4.20 -2.77 3.07
N LEU A 58 4.03 -4.09 3.14
CA LEU A 58 4.74 -4.95 4.11
C LEU A 58 6.25 -4.93 3.87
N TYR A 59 6.68 -4.94 2.61
CA TYR A 59 8.07 -4.82 2.23
C TYR A 59 8.66 -3.49 2.72
N ILE A 60 7.99 -2.37 2.46
CA ILE A 60 8.43 -1.04 2.90
C ILE A 60 8.47 -0.94 4.42
N ALA A 61 7.45 -1.43 5.13
CA ALA A 61 7.44 -1.46 6.59
C ALA A 61 8.65 -2.24 7.15
N ARG A 62 8.94 -3.41 6.58
CA ARG A 62 10.11 -4.22 6.97
C ARG A 62 11.42 -3.50 6.66
N GLN A 63 11.51 -2.81 5.54
CA GLN A 63 12.74 -2.16 5.09
C GLN A 63 12.99 -0.79 5.74
N MET A 64 11.96 -0.14 6.29
CA MET A 64 12.13 1.06 7.11
C MET A 64 12.97 0.78 8.36
N HIS A 65 12.93 -0.44 8.90
CA HIS A 65 13.84 -0.87 9.97
C HIS A 65 15.30 -1.05 9.51
N ARG A 66 15.54 -1.18 8.20
CA ARG A 66 16.85 -1.46 7.59
C ARG A 66 17.45 -0.27 6.84
N ARG A 67 16.91 0.95 7.04
CA ARG A 67 17.39 2.21 6.40
C ARG A 67 17.47 2.13 4.87
N THR A 68 16.42 1.62 4.21
CA THR A 68 16.38 1.51 2.74
C THR A 68 16.08 2.83 2.01
N THR A 69 16.16 2.78 0.68
CA THR A 69 16.01 3.88 -0.28
C THR A 69 14.61 4.51 -0.28
N ARG A 70 14.57 5.84 -0.40
CA ARG A 70 13.34 6.67 -0.45
C ARG A 70 12.44 6.39 -1.66
N LEU A 71 13.02 5.89 -2.74
CA LEU A 71 12.39 5.77 -4.06
C LEU A 71 11.17 4.82 -4.08
N PRO A 72 11.25 3.56 -3.61
CA PRO A 72 10.07 2.68 -3.54
C PRO A 72 8.97 3.23 -2.62
N GLN A 73 9.33 3.91 -1.53
CA GLN A 73 8.38 4.51 -0.60
C GLN A 73 7.62 5.68 -1.24
N THR A 74 8.35 6.50 -1.99
CA THR A 74 7.79 7.64 -2.72
C THR A 74 6.85 7.16 -3.84
N LEU A 75 7.25 6.14 -4.60
CA LEU A 75 6.43 5.56 -5.66
C LEU A 75 5.11 5.01 -5.09
N LEU A 76 5.18 4.26 -3.99
CA LEU A 76 3.99 3.72 -3.34
C LEU A 76 3.06 4.83 -2.83
N ALA A 77 3.63 5.88 -2.21
CA ALA A 77 2.85 7.01 -1.72
C ALA A 77 2.15 7.77 -2.86
N VAL A 78 2.81 7.96 -4.00
CA VAL A 78 2.22 8.57 -5.20
C VAL A 78 1.09 7.72 -5.77
N LEU A 79 1.26 6.40 -5.85
CA LEU A 79 0.19 5.50 -6.30
C LEU A 79 -1.06 5.63 -5.41
N TYR A 80 -0.85 5.80 -4.10
CA TYR A 80 -1.95 5.96 -3.15
C TYR A 80 -2.64 7.33 -3.22
N LEU A 81 -2.03 8.35 -3.82
CA LEU A 81 -2.72 9.64 -4.05
C LEU A 81 -3.98 9.48 -4.91
N ALA A 82 -3.98 8.52 -5.84
CA ALA A 82 -5.11 8.21 -6.69
C ALA A 82 -6.24 7.45 -5.97
N ALA A 83 -5.97 6.85 -4.81
CA ALA A 83 -6.94 6.06 -4.04
C ALA A 83 -7.76 6.95 -3.10
N PHE A 84 -8.66 7.75 -3.65
CA PHE A 84 -9.47 8.71 -2.89
C PHE A 84 -10.57 8.03 -2.04
N PRO A 85 -10.86 8.53 -0.82
CA PRO A 85 -10.16 9.62 -0.10
C PRO A 85 -9.03 9.12 0.82
N VAL A 86 -9.14 7.90 1.31
CA VAL A 86 -8.27 7.38 2.39
C VAL A 86 -6.83 7.24 1.93
N GLY A 87 -6.62 6.71 0.73
CA GLY A 87 -5.29 6.59 0.14
C GLY A 87 -4.67 7.95 -0.15
N THR A 88 -5.45 8.95 -0.55
CA THR A 88 -4.94 10.30 -0.79
C THR A 88 -4.36 10.92 0.48
N ILE A 89 -5.08 10.83 1.61
CA ILE A 89 -4.59 11.33 2.90
C ILE A 89 -3.32 10.59 3.31
N PHE A 90 -3.32 9.26 3.19
CA PHE A 90 -2.15 8.44 3.50
C PHE A 90 -0.95 8.77 2.61
N GLY A 91 -1.14 8.87 1.30
CA GLY A 91 -0.10 9.17 0.32
C GLY A 91 0.53 10.54 0.57
N ALA A 92 -0.28 11.56 0.84
CA ALA A 92 0.20 12.89 1.20
C ALA A 92 1.00 12.88 2.52
N TYR A 93 0.50 12.18 3.54
CA TYR A 93 1.20 12.01 4.82
C TYR A 93 2.53 11.27 4.65
N ALA A 94 2.53 10.16 3.90
CA ALA A 94 3.73 9.37 3.63
C ALA A 94 4.79 10.19 2.89
N LEU A 95 4.40 10.92 1.83
CA LEU A 95 5.30 11.82 1.11
C LEU A 95 5.91 12.87 2.04
N TRP A 96 5.09 13.54 2.85
CA TRP A 96 5.58 14.52 3.82
C TRP A 96 6.62 13.91 4.76
N VAL A 97 6.31 12.77 5.38
CA VAL A 97 7.22 12.11 6.33
C VAL A 97 8.50 11.61 5.66
N ILE A 98 8.44 11.05 4.45
CA ILE A 98 9.62 10.55 3.73
C ILE A 98 10.57 11.68 3.38
N TRP A 99 10.03 12.80 2.90
CA TRP A 99 10.83 13.93 2.40
C TRP A 99 11.22 14.94 3.49
N SER A 100 10.55 14.94 4.65
CA SER A 100 10.88 15.81 5.77
C SER A 100 11.95 15.24 6.73
N ASN A 101 12.38 13.98 6.56
CA ASN A 101 13.35 13.34 7.46
C ASN A 101 14.66 13.07 6.71
N ASP A 102 15.70 13.83 6.99
CA ASP A 102 17.01 13.74 6.30
C ASP A 102 17.74 12.39 6.47
N GLU A 103 17.42 11.60 7.50
CA GLU A 103 17.99 10.25 7.69
C GLU A 103 17.70 9.29 6.52
N SER A 104 16.65 9.54 5.73
CA SER A 104 16.39 8.76 4.51
C SER A 104 17.18 9.26 3.29
N ALA A 105 17.90 10.39 3.40
CA ALA A 105 18.88 10.90 2.41
C ALA A 105 20.29 10.37 2.66
N GLU A 106 20.69 10.11 3.90
CA GLU A 106 22.03 9.57 4.25
C GLU A 106 22.30 8.16 3.68
N ALA A 107 21.28 7.46 3.17
CA ALA A 107 21.44 6.18 2.47
C ALA A 107 21.91 6.32 1.00
N PHE A 108 22.11 7.56 0.52
CA PHE A 108 22.62 7.87 -0.82
C PHE A 108 23.97 8.61 -0.82
N SER A 109 24.60 8.79 0.36
CA SER A 109 25.96 9.32 0.49
C SER A 109 26.98 8.23 0.78
#